data_AF-A0A9X9WU86-F1
#
_entry.id   AF-A0A9X9WU86-F1
#
_cell.length_a   1.000
_cell.length_b   1.000
_cell.length_c   1.000
_cell.angle_alpha   90.00
_cell.angle_beta   90.00
_cell.angle_gamma   90.00
#
_symmetry.space_group_name_H-M   'P 1'
#
loop_
_entity.id
_entity.type
_entity.pdbx_description
1 polymer ?
#
loop_
_entity_poly.entity_id
_entity_poly.type
_entity_poly.pdbx_seq_one_letter_code
_entity_poly.pdbx_strand_id
1 'polypeptide(L)'
;MIRAPEMPCAVCSRPARGFGWFDPAPRKKPRPSACFCCIACQGFWSRLAGRSSAVVDLTEQEKAAMRAALRPLGEIMAEIGWGTRLQDLTGPQVLTLIEVAVGAFQEAMQAIARGQTIEELSL
;
A
#
# COMPACT_ATOMS: atom_id res chain seq x y z
N MET A 1 24.50 29.66 -19.20
CA MET A 1 23.26 29.52 -18.41
C MET A 1 23.28 28.14 -17.76
N ILE A 2 23.44 28.06 -16.45
CA ILE A 2 23.40 26.80 -15.72
C ILE A 2 21.93 26.35 -15.75
N ARG A 3 21.62 25.27 -16.49
CA ARG A 3 20.29 24.64 -16.43
C ARG A 3 20.09 24.21 -14.99
N ALA A 4 19.07 24.75 -14.33
CA ALA A 4 18.65 24.24 -13.03
C ALA A 4 18.42 22.71 -13.18
N PRO A 5 18.87 21.89 -12.22
CA PRO A 5 18.63 20.45 -12.30
C PRO A 5 17.13 20.23 -12.45
N GLU A 6 16.74 19.51 -13.49
CA GLU A 6 15.33 19.17 -13.73
C GLU A 6 14.85 18.41 -12.50
N MET A 7 13.96 19.02 -11.70
CA MET A 7 13.45 18.36 -10.51
C MET A 7 12.77 17.06 -10.94
N PRO A 8 13.22 15.90 -10.43
CA PRO A 8 12.60 14.63 -10.81
C PRO A 8 11.17 14.58 -10.26
N CYS A 9 10.30 13.90 -10.99
CA CYS A 9 8.97 13.58 -10.52
C CYS A 9 9.06 12.82 -9.18
N ALA A 10 8.39 13.31 -8.14
CA ALA A 10 8.41 12.68 -6.81
C ALA A 10 7.79 11.27 -6.77
N VAL A 11 7.14 10.83 -7.86
CA VAL A 11 6.49 9.51 -7.99
C VAL A 11 7.29 8.55 -8.87
N CYS A 12 7.76 9.00 -10.04
CA CYS A 12 8.34 8.11 -11.06
C CYS A 12 9.74 8.52 -11.53
N SER A 13 10.34 9.54 -10.90
CA SER A 13 11.69 10.04 -11.17
C SER A 13 11.97 10.58 -12.58
N ARG A 14 11.00 10.56 -13.51
CA ARG A 14 11.09 11.23 -14.82
C ARG A 14 11.19 12.76 -14.65
N PRO A 15 11.75 13.49 -15.63
CA PRO A 15 11.77 14.95 -15.60
C PRO A 15 10.39 15.55 -15.33
N ALA A 16 10.29 16.47 -14.37
CA ALA A 16 9.04 17.17 -14.10
C ALA A 16 8.64 18.05 -15.30
N ARG A 17 7.32 18.22 -15.48
CA ARG A 17 6.75 18.96 -16.62
C ARG A 17 5.75 20.02 -16.16
N GLY A 18 6.06 20.71 -15.06
CA GLY A 18 5.29 21.86 -14.56
C GLY A 18 4.11 21.53 -13.65
N PHE A 19 3.87 20.26 -13.33
CA PHE A 19 2.88 19.87 -12.31
C PHE A 19 3.50 19.93 -10.91
N GLY A 20 2.78 20.48 -9.93
CA GLY A 20 3.30 20.67 -8.59
C GLY A 20 2.26 20.51 -7.48
N TRP A 21 2.74 20.27 -6.27
CA TRP A 21 1.93 20.19 -5.06
C TRP A 21 2.64 20.97 -3.95
N PHE A 22 1.86 21.69 -3.16
CA PHE A 22 2.33 22.40 -1.97
C PHE A 22 1.64 21.82 -0.75
N ASP A 23 2.38 21.69 0.35
CA ASP A 23 1.80 21.29 1.63
C ASP A 23 0.68 22.28 2.04
N PRO A 24 -0.59 21.82 2.15
CA PRO A 24 -1.71 22.68 2.51
C PRO A 24 -1.66 23.10 3.98
N ALA A 25 -0.87 22.42 4.82
CA ALA A 25 -0.73 22.80 6.22
C ALA A 25 -0.13 24.21 6.34
N PRO A 26 -0.66 25.07 7.22
CA PRO A 26 -0.12 26.41 7.43
C PRO A 26 1.29 26.32 8.07
N ARG A 27 2.33 26.39 7.23
CA ARG A 27 3.75 26.44 7.64
C ARG A 27 4.41 27.78 7.32
N LYS A 28 5.39 28.19 8.14
CA LYS A 28 6.33 29.28 7.81
C LYS A 28 7.13 28.89 6.55
N LYS A 29 7.38 29.84 5.67
CA LYS A 29 8.09 29.59 4.40
C LYS A 29 9.56 29.18 4.65
N PRO A 30 10.16 28.32 3.79
CA PRO A 30 9.58 27.74 2.57
C PRO A 30 8.67 26.54 2.83
N ARG A 31 7.58 26.45 2.08
CA ARG A 31 6.65 25.30 2.17
C ARG A 31 7.24 24.12 1.41
N PRO A 32 7.23 22.89 1.97
CA PRO A 32 7.59 21.70 1.22
C PRO A 32 6.73 21.62 -0.05
N SER A 33 7.39 21.37 -1.19
CA SER A 33 6.75 21.23 -2.49
C SER A 33 7.25 19.99 -3.21
N ALA A 34 6.37 19.34 -3.97
CA ALA A 34 6.71 18.23 -4.85
C ALA A 34 6.41 18.61 -6.31
N CYS A 35 7.20 18.07 -7.24
CA CYS A 35 7.03 18.28 -8.68
C CYS A 35 6.74 16.95 -9.39
N PHE A 36 6.02 17.01 -10.52
CA PHE A 36 5.55 15.82 -11.24
C PHE A 36 5.66 15.94 -12.76
N CYS A 37 5.74 14.80 -13.43
CA CYS A 37 5.77 14.73 -14.88
C CYS A 37 4.38 14.77 -15.55
N CYS A 38 3.29 14.55 -14.80
CA CYS A 38 1.91 14.55 -15.32
C CYS A 38 0.85 14.68 -14.20
N ILE A 39 -0.39 14.98 -14.59
CA ILE A 39 -1.56 15.06 -13.70
C ILE A 39 -1.85 13.75 -12.95
N ALA A 40 -1.55 12.60 -13.56
CA ALA A 40 -1.73 11.30 -12.92
C ALA A 40 -0.77 11.11 -11.73
N CYS A 41 0.51 11.47 -11.88
CA CYS A 41 1.49 11.43 -10.78
C CYS A 41 1.14 12.44 -9.68
N GLN A 42 0.67 13.64 -10.04
CA GLN A 42 0.20 14.62 -9.07
C GLN A 42 -1.04 14.11 -8.31
N GLY A 43 -2.00 13.48 -8.99
CA GLY A 43 -3.20 12.92 -8.38
C GLY A 43 -2.89 11.77 -7.43
N PHE A 44 -1.96 10.88 -7.82
CA PHE A 44 -1.46 9.83 -6.95
C PHE A 44 -0.82 10.41 -5.67
N TRP A 45 0.10 11.38 -5.82
CA TRP A 45 0.75 12.01 -4.67
C TRP A 45 -0.23 12.75 -3.77
N SER A 46 -1.22 13.45 -4.33
CA SER A 46 -2.20 14.22 -3.54
C SER A 46 -3.06 13.30 -2.67
N ARG A 47 -3.40 12.09 -3.16
CA ARG A 47 -4.09 11.06 -2.37
C ARG A 47 -3.20 10.52 -1.24
N LEU A 48 -1.91 10.37 -1.49
CA LEU A 48 -0.96 9.89 -0.48
C LEU A 48 -0.64 10.96 0.57
N ALA A 49 -0.43 12.21 0.15
CA ALA A 49 -0.05 13.32 1.03
C ALA A 49 -1.18 13.73 1.99
N GLY A 50 -2.45 13.46 1.63
CA GLY A 50 -3.60 13.62 2.52
C GLY A 50 -3.75 12.52 3.59
N ARG A 51 -2.92 11.46 3.55
CA ARG A 51 -3.00 10.29 4.44
C ARG A 51 -2.02 10.33 5.62
N SER A 52 -1.55 11.52 6.02
CA SER A 52 -0.63 11.65 7.16
C SER A 52 -1.35 11.61 8.52
N SER A 53 -1.84 10.42 8.94
CA SER A 53 -1.88 10.04 10.36
C SER A 53 -2.11 8.54 10.58
N ALA A 54 -1.04 7.84 10.99
CA ALA A 54 -0.92 6.64 11.85
C ALA A 54 -1.86 5.41 11.73
N VAL A 55 -2.90 5.40 10.89
CA VAL A 55 -3.71 4.22 10.60
C VAL A 55 -3.75 4.07 9.09
N VAL A 56 -3.41 2.88 8.59
CA VAL A 56 -3.58 2.58 7.17
C VAL A 56 -5.08 2.75 6.87
N ASP A 57 -5.41 3.80 6.13
CA ASP A 57 -6.78 4.07 5.71
C ASP A 57 -7.13 3.11 4.55
N LEU A 58 -7.47 1.89 4.96
CA LEU A 58 -7.85 0.80 4.08
C LEU A 58 -9.22 1.09 3.48
N THR A 59 -9.28 1.01 2.16
CA THR A 59 -10.53 0.98 1.39
C THR A 59 -11.37 -0.23 1.80
N GLU A 60 -12.68 -0.20 1.54
CA GLU A 60 -13.56 -1.33 1.85
C GLU A 60 -13.14 -2.62 1.12
N GLN A 61 -12.59 -2.47 -0.10
CA GLN A 61 -12.00 -3.55 -0.87
C GLN A 61 -10.77 -4.14 -0.16
N GLU A 62 -9.86 -3.29 0.33
CA GLU A 62 -8.67 -3.75 1.06
C GLU A 62 -9.07 -4.42 2.39
N LYS A 63 -10.08 -3.91 3.11
CA LYS A 63 -10.63 -4.57 4.31
C LYS A 63 -11.25 -5.93 3.98
N ALA A 64 -11.94 -6.05 2.85
CA ALA A 64 -12.49 -7.33 2.39
C ALA A 64 -11.38 -8.34 2.05
N ALA A 65 -10.36 -7.89 1.31
CA ALA A 65 -9.20 -8.72 0.98
C ALA A 65 -8.41 -9.16 2.23
N MET A 66 -8.27 -8.28 3.23
CA MET A 66 -7.67 -8.67 4.51
C MET A 66 -8.45 -9.77 5.22
N ARG A 67 -9.78 -9.72 5.22
CA ARG A 67 -10.62 -10.77 5.82
C ARG A 67 -10.48 -12.09 5.07
N ALA A 68 -10.40 -12.05 3.74
CA ALA A 68 -10.16 -13.24 2.92
C ALA A 68 -8.80 -13.90 3.24
N ALA A 69 -7.77 -13.09 3.48
CA ALA A 69 -6.43 -13.59 3.84
C ALA A 69 -6.36 -14.29 5.22
N LEU A 70 -7.32 -14.07 6.12
CA LEU A 70 -7.32 -14.70 7.45
C LEU A 70 -7.47 -16.22 7.41
N ARG A 71 -8.21 -16.76 6.43
CA ARG A 71 -8.42 -18.21 6.29
C ARG A 71 -7.12 -18.95 6.01
N PRO A 72 -6.39 -18.66 4.90
CA PRO A 72 -5.16 -19.37 4.60
C PRO A 72 -4.07 -19.11 5.66
N LEU A 73 -4.09 -17.95 6.32
CA LEU A 73 -3.22 -17.71 7.47
C LEU A 73 -3.52 -18.67 8.64
N GLY A 74 -4.81 -18.91 8.91
CA GLY A 74 -5.26 -19.85 9.92
C GLY A 74 -4.90 -21.30 9.61
N GLU A 75 -4.88 -21.67 8.33
CA GLU A 75 -4.44 -23.00 7.87
C GLU A 75 -2.94 -23.19 8.13
N ILE A 76 -2.10 -22.21 7.79
CA ILE A 76 -0.66 -22.27 8.11
C ILE A 76 -0.43 -22.28 9.64
N MET A 77 -1.19 -21.50 10.40
CA MET A 77 -1.13 -21.54 11.87
C MET A 77 -1.58 -22.88 12.45
N ALA A 78 -2.50 -23.60 11.79
CA ALA A 78 -2.91 -24.94 12.21
C ALA A 78 -1.79 -25.96 11.98
N GLU A 79 -1.02 -25.84 10.88
CA GLU A 79 0.17 -26.67 10.62
C GLU A 79 1.31 -26.39 11.60
N ILE A 80 1.53 -25.12 11.95
CA ILE A 80 2.53 -24.70 12.94
C ILE A 80 2.10 -25.07 14.37
N GLY A 81 0.79 -25.09 14.63
CA GLY A 81 0.19 -25.34 15.93
C GLY A 81 -0.16 -24.04 16.68
N TRP A 82 -1.43 -23.93 17.07
CA TRP A 82 -1.98 -22.77 17.78
C TRP A 82 -1.41 -22.52 19.19
N GLY A 83 -0.73 -23.52 19.77
CA GLY A 83 -0.05 -23.38 21.07
C GLY A 83 1.29 -22.63 21.00
N THR A 84 1.84 -22.46 19.80
CA THR A 84 3.12 -21.78 19.57
C THR A 84 2.94 -20.27 19.70
N ARG A 85 3.75 -19.63 20.56
CA ARG A 85 3.71 -18.17 20.68
C ARG A 85 4.35 -17.55 19.44
N LEU A 86 3.86 -16.38 19.01
CA LEU A 86 4.41 -15.67 17.84
C LEU A 86 5.93 -15.42 17.96
N GLN A 87 6.43 -15.14 19.17
CA GLN A 87 7.85 -14.92 19.44
C GLN A 87 8.71 -16.19 19.34
N ASP A 88 8.09 -17.37 19.41
CA ASP A 88 8.76 -18.67 19.36
C ASP A 88 8.74 -19.26 17.93
N LEU A 89 8.14 -18.54 16.96
CA LEU A 89 8.17 -18.92 15.56
C LEU A 89 9.58 -18.80 15.00
N THR A 90 9.97 -19.79 14.21
CA THR A 90 11.23 -19.76 13.45
C THR A 90 11.13 -18.74 12.31
N GLY A 91 12.29 -18.23 11.86
CA GLY A 91 12.35 -17.32 10.72
C GLY A 91 11.59 -17.82 9.48
N PRO A 92 11.78 -19.09 9.05
CA PRO A 92 11.00 -19.66 7.94
C PRO A 92 9.48 -19.65 8.17
N GLN A 93 9.01 -19.99 9.37
CA GLN A 93 7.58 -20.01 9.68
C GLN A 93 6.96 -18.61 9.59
N VAL A 94 7.65 -17.58 10.09
CA VAL A 94 7.18 -16.19 9.98
C VAL A 94 7.13 -15.74 8.52
N LEU A 95 8.15 -16.09 7.73
CA LEU A 95 8.18 -15.76 6.30
C LEU A 95 7.02 -16.44 5.55
N THR A 96 6.76 -17.71 5.81
CA THR A 96 5.62 -18.43 5.22
C THR A 96 4.28 -17.76 5.58
N LEU A 97 4.08 -17.37 6.84
CA LEU A 97 2.87 -16.64 7.25
C LEU A 97 2.70 -15.33 6.48
N ILE A 98 3.77 -14.56 6.31
CA ILE A 98 3.73 -13.29 5.57
C ILE A 98 3.45 -13.52 4.08
N GLU A 99 4.13 -14.49 3.46
CA GLU A 99 3.94 -14.83 2.05
C GLU A 99 2.51 -15.27 1.76
N VAL A 100 1.93 -16.12 2.61
CA VAL A 100 0.55 -16.57 2.49
C VAL A 100 -0.43 -15.41 2.72
N ALA A 101 -0.20 -14.57 3.73
CA ALA A 101 -1.04 -13.40 3.98
C ALA A 101 -1.07 -12.44 2.79
N VAL A 102 0.10 -12.08 2.27
CA VAL A 102 0.24 -11.13 1.16
C VAL A 102 -0.29 -11.74 -0.14
N GLY A 103 -0.01 -13.02 -0.40
CA GLY A 103 -0.52 -13.75 -1.56
C GLY A 103 -2.05 -13.78 -1.59
N ALA A 104 -2.67 -14.21 -0.50
CA ALA A 104 -4.13 -14.28 -0.39
C ALA A 104 -4.79 -12.90 -0.47
N PHE A 105 -4.18 -11.87 0.11
CA PHE A 105 -4.65 -10.49 -0.04
C PHE A 105 -4.60 -10.03 -1.51
N GLN A 106 -3.49 -10.28 -2.21
CA GLN A 106 -3.33 -9.90 -3.61
C GLN A 106 -4.33 -10.64 -4.52
N GLU A 107 -4.54 -11.93 -4.29
CA GLU A 107 -5.52 -12.73 -5.01
C GLU A 107 -6.94 -12.21 -4.81
N ALA A 108 -7.32 -11.92 -3.56
CA ALA A 108 -8.62 -11.33 -3.26
C ALA A 108 -8.79 -9.95 -3.91
N MET A 109 -7.77 -9.09 -3.90
CA MET A 109 -7.81 -7.79 -4.60
C MET A 109 -7.97 -7.95 -6.12
N GLN A 110 -7.31 -8.94 -6.74
CA GLN A 110 -7.45 -9.23 -8.17
C GLN A 110 -8.84 -9.76 -8.51
N ALA A 111 -9.42 -10.59 -7.65
CA ALA A 111 -10.79 -11.08 -7.82
C ALA A 111 -11.83 -9.97 -7.65
N ILE A 112 -11.69 -9.12 -6.63
CA ILE A 112 -12.53 -7.92 -6.45
C ILE A 112 -12.41 -6.99 -7.66
N ALA A 113 -11.21 -6.78 -8.20
CA ALA A 113 -11.00 -5.97 -9.40
C ALA A 113 -11.67 -6.56 -10.66
N ARG A 114 -11.84 -7.89 -10.71
CA ARG A 114 -12.60 -8.60 -11.75
C ARG A 114 -14.11 -8.62 -11.50
N GLY A 115 -14.59 -8.08 -10.38
CA GLY A 115 -16.00 -8.04 -10.00
C GLY A 115 -16.52 -9.32 -9.34
N GLN A 116 -15.64 -10.21 -8.89
CA GLN A 116 -16.03 -11.43 -8.18
C GLN A 116 -16.50 -11.09 -6.76
N THR A 117 -17.50 -11.81 -6.28
CA THR A 117 -18.09 -11.57 -4.95
C THR A 117 -17.31 -12.30 -3.86
N ILE A 118 -17.38 -11.82 -2.61
CA ILE A 118 -16.61 -12.40 -1.49
C ILE A 118 -17.02 -13.87 -1.24
N GLU A 119 -18.28 -14.23 -1.53
CA GLU A 119 -18.75 -15.62 -1.48
C GLU A 119 -17.94 -16.55 -2.40
N GLU A 120 -17.56 -16.11 -3.60
CA GLU A 120 -16.76 -16.88 -4.57
C GLU A 120 -15.27 -17.01 -4.16
N LEU A 121 -14.80 -16.10 -3.31
CA LEU A 121 -13.43 -16.07 -2.77
C LEU A 121 -13.27 -16.87 -1.47
N SER A 122 -14.38 -17.33 -0.90
CA SER A 122 -14.45 -18.08 0.36
C SER A 122 -14.69 -19.58 0.20
N LEU A 123 -14.81 -20.03 -1.06
CA LEU A 123 -14.87 -21.42 -1.54
C LEU A 123 -13.47 -21.94 -1.85
#